data_AF-A0A8H5HIA8-F1
#
_entry.id   AF-A0A8H5HIA8-F1
#
_cell.length_a   1.000
_cell.length_b   1.000
_cell.length_c   1.000
_cell.angle_alpha   90.00
_cell.angle_beta   90.00
_cell.angle_gamma   90.00
#
_symmetry.space_group_name_H-M   'P 1'
#
loop_
_entity.id
_entity.type
_entity.pdbx_description
1 polymer ?
#
loop_
_entity_poly.entity_id
_entity_poly.type
_entity_poly.pdbx_seq_one_letter_code
_entity_poly.pdbx_strand_id
1 'polypeptide(L)'
;MPLVAPKKRKAAIEAPQPGNRHSGRIESFKKKAKTTDEAANPPPDKNSAATEPIKVDGEKESNQFCAGCRNGGTLVECRECPKVVCNRCVTFPEVMDPDETFICPPCHFQLGGKKSEPIIKPYYGFSKVTKPTLLLGGPTTREAFALCSTPTVVVISLRLASVDPDGDSARTVFHNIAPYLPKRVKYIDLPWDLGSDKTSKEYLKNVDVLVNRLKNGDLKDYRTFAVYLTDHSDSSRGDLHFTVNGQGAATVAQVMKNLFPASLTDILREGSRNTLTMLVCGAIISVKEAYVDIKAFADRGLFSWVMAFGQAHMQPCLTNPLLQSASVSWFIHERPWHAVLDDFQAVGAHTDVYMLQQGEKTVRYKAWGKPVDIQWEKSKKNKKIQATAITHRCGHCQRQLVYRLKKSFVKHSKGRTEFAGQGEWYSENKAEN
;
A
#
# COMPACT_ATOMS: atom_id res chain seq x y z
N MET A 1 77.01 13.75 6.62
CA MET A 1 76.61 14.10 8.00
C MET A 1 75.26 13.45 8.29
N PRO A 2 75.15 12.65 9.36
CA PRO A 2 73.97 11.84 9.63
C PRO A 2 72.95 12.52 10.57
N LEU A 3 71.68 12.16 10.36
CA LEU A 3 70.53 12.04 11.29
C LEU A 3 70.20 13.19 12.26
N VAL A 4 68.99 13.78 12.07
CA VAL A 4 68.12 14.15 13.19
C VAL A 4 66.67 13.75 12.85
N ALA A 5 66.14 12.81 13.62
CA ALA A 5 64.75 12.36 13.55
C ALA A 5 63.80 13.34 14.26
N PRO A 6 62.55 13.54 13.79
CA PRO A 6 61.57 14.34 14.50
C PRO A 6 60.95 13.56 15.69
N LYS A 7 60.91 14.24 16.84
CA LYS A 7 60.35 13.77 18.11
C LYS A 7 58.86 13.40 17.99
N LYS A 8 58.51 12.18 18.38
CA LYS A 8 57.13 11.76 18.67
C LYS A 8 56.62 12.49 19.92
N ARG A 9 55.58 13.33 19.78
CA ARG A 9 54.75 13.77 20.92
C ARG A 9 53.70 12.69 21.20
N LYS A 10 53.77 12.07 22.39
CA LYS A 10 52.66 11.30 22.97
C LYS A 10 51.69 12.32 23.59
N ALA A 11 50.49 12.45 23.04
CA ALA A 11 49.38 13.06 23.75
C ALA A 11 48.70 11.96 24.57
N ALA A 12 48.73 12.10 25.89
CA ALA A 12 47.88 11.32 26.78
C ALA A 12 46.47 11.86 26.66
N ILE A 13 45.52 11.00 26.30
CA ILE A 13 44.09 11.29 26.38
C ILE A 13 43.66 10.77 27.76
N GLU A 14 43.47 11.68 28.71
CA GLU A 14 42.81 11.39 29.97
C GLU A 14 41.31 11.20 29.71
N ALA A 15 40.77 10.08 30.22
CA ALA A 15 39.34 9.81 30.19
C ALA A 15 38.62 10.77 31.17
N PRO A 16 37.49 11.40 30.78
CA PRO A 16 36.74 12.25 31.69
C PRO A 16 36.07 11.38 32.77
N GLN A 17 36.26 11.77 34.03
CA GLN A 17 35.56 11.17 35.16
C GLN A 17 34.04 11.46 35.09
N PRO A 18 33.18 10.52 35.54
CA PRO A 18 31.75 10.72 35.57
C PRO A 18 31.38 11.76 36.64
N GLY A 19 30.92 12.93 36.19
CA GLY A 19 30.36 13.96 37.04
C GLY A 19 29.05 13.52 37.69
N ASN A 20 29.02 13.57 39.02
CA ASN A 20 27.84 13.48 39.87
C ASN A 20 26.70 14.37 39.36
N ARG A 21 25.60 13.76 38.89
CA ARG A 21 24.34 14.49 38.67
C ARG A 21 23.51 14.44 39.93
N HIS A 22 23.22 15.64 40.45
CA HIS A 22 22.24 15.88 41.49
C HIS A 22 20.88 15.25 41.16
N SER A 23 20.39 14.45 42.10
CA SER A 23 19.03 13.94 42.15
C SER A 23 18.06 15.08 42.53
N GLY A 24 17.54 15.75 41.51
CA GLY A 24 16.37 16.60 41.62
C GLY A 24 15.14 15.76 41.95
N ARG A 25 14.72 15.83 43.22
CA ARG A 25 13.46 15.30 43.76
C ARG A 25 12.28 15.96 43.05
N ILE A 26 11.65 15.26 42.11
CA ILE A 26 10.36 15.65 41.52
C ILE A 26 9.27 15.11 42.45
N GLU A 27 8.58 16.04 43.11
CA GLU A 27 7.41 15.73 43.92
C GLU A 27 6.26 15.18 43.08
N SER A 28 5.63 14.17 43.65
CA SER A 28 4.58 13.36 43.10
C SER A 28 3.24 14.10 43.06
N PHE A 29 2.89 14.66 41.89
CA PHE A 29 1.52 15.05 41.59
C PHE A 29 0.66 13.80 41.34
N LYS A 30 0.06 13.26 42.41
CA LYS A 30 -1.09 12.35 42.31
C LYS A 30 -2.33 13.14 41.87
N LYS A 31 -2.53 13.30 40.56
CA LYS A 31 -3.84 13.62 39.99
C LYS A 31 -4.53 12.31 39.59
N LYS A 32 -5.59 11.95 40.31
CA LYS A 32 -6.58 10.94 39.88
C LYS A 32 -7.21 11.45 38.57
N ALA A 33 -6.78 10.89 37.44
CA ALA A 33 -7.50 11.04 36.18
C ALA A 33 -8.75 10.14 36.25
N LYS A 34 -9.92 10.79 36.29
CA LYS A 34 -11.22 10.16 36.11
C LYS A 34 -11.40 10.00 34.60
N THR A 35 -11.26 8.78 34.10
CA THR A 35 -11.57 8.45 32.70
C THR A 35 -13.07 8.70 32.49
N THR A 36 -13.36 9.65 31.61
CA THR A 36 -14.69 9.85 31.01
C THR A 36 -14.50 9.61 29.53
N ASP A 37 -14.59 8.33 29.16
CA ASP A 37 -14.72 7.89 27.78
C ASP A 37 -16.19 8.03 27.39
N GLU A 38 -16.53 9.13 26.74
CA GLU A 38 -17.70 9.23 25.89
C GLU A 38 -17.35 10.21 24.76
N ALA A 39 -16.60 9.71 23.77
CA ALA A 39 -16.50 10.35 22.47
C ALA A 39 -17.86 10.22 21.78
N ALA A 40 -18.77 11.11 22.14
CA ALA A 40 -20.06 11.26 21.50
C ALA A 40 -19.85 11.59 20.02
N ASN A 41 -20.32 10.71 19.14
CA ASN A 41 -20.55 11.06 17.75
C ASN A 41 -21.43 12.31 17.70
N PRO A 42 -21.11 13.33 16.87
CA PRO A 42 -21.99 14.47 16.69
C PRO A 42 -23.37 13.98 16.23
N PRO A 43 -24.48 14.55 16.76
CA PRO A 43 -25.82 14.17 16.35
C PRO A 43 -25.99 14.39 14.83
N PRO A 44 -26.67 13.49 14.12
CA PRO A 44 -26.89 13.62 12.69
C PRO A 44 -27.68 14.91 12.41
N ASP A 45 -27.17 15.66 11.43
CA ASP A 45 -27.77 16.88 10.93
C ASP A 45 -29.17 16.57 10.37
N LYS A 46 -30.22 17.06 11.03
CA LYS A 46 -31.62 16.67 10.79
C LYS A 46 -32.25 17.28 9.53
N ASN A 47 -31.49 18.02 8.71
CA ASN A 47 -32.05 18.79 7.59
C ASN A 47 -31.49 18.48 6.19
N SER A 48 -30.76 17.38 5.99
CA SER A 48 -30.50 16.89 4.62
C SER A 48 -31.49 15.78 4.28
N ALA A 49 -32.65 16.16 3.72
CA ALA A 49 -33.53 15.22 3.05
C ALA A 49 -32.80 14.64 1.84
N ALA A 50 -32.12 13.50 2.05
CA ALA A 50 -31.54 12.72 0.99
C ALA A 50 -32.69 12.03 0.25
N THR A 51 -32.90 12.43 -0.99
CA THR A 51 -33.72 11.69 -1.94
C THR A 51 -33.11 10.30 -2.08
N GLU A 52 -33.81 9.24 -1.65
CA GLU A 52 -33.34 7.89 -1.89
C GLU A 52 -33.38 7.62 -3.40
N PRO A 53 -32.26 7.20 -4.02
CA PRO A 53 -32.26 6.86 -5.43
C PRO A 53 -33.05 5.56 -5.65
N ILE A 54 -34.05 5.66 -6.52
CA ILE A 54 -34.79 4.53 -7.08
C ILE A 54 -33.77 3.62 -7.78
N LYS A 55 -33.64 2.37 -7.34
CA LYS A 55 -32.80 1.38 -8.00
C LYS A 55 -33.47 0.93 -9.30
N VAL A 56 -32.95 1.41 -10.43
CA VAL A 56 -33.27 0.88 -11.76
C VAL A 56 -32.29 -0.25 -12.04
N ASP A 57 -32.81 -1.47 -12.18
CA ASP A 57 -31.99 -2.65 -12.48
C ASP A 57 -31.30 -2.47 -13.84
N GLY A 58 -29.97 -2.33 -13.83
CA GLY A 58 -29.13 -2.31 -15.03
C GLY A 58 -28.42 -1.00 -15.36
N GLU A 59 -28.57 0.05 -14.55
CA GLU A 59 -27.78 1.29 -14.74
C GLU A 59 -26.30 1.06 -14.40
N LYS A 60 -25.42 1.35 -15.36
CA LYS A 60 -23.97 1.32 -15.18
C LYS A 60 -23.61 2.41 -14.17
N GLU A 61 -23.12 2.01 -13.00
CA GLU A 61 -22.69 2.97 -11.96
C GLU A 61 -21.51 3.79 -12.51
N SER A 62 -21.77 5.04 -12.86
CA SER A 62 -20.76 5.98 -13.34
C SER A 62 -19.95 6.55 -12.18
N ASN A 63 -18.67 6.81 -12.43
CA ASN A 63 -17.79 7.37 -11.41
C ASN A 63 -18.24 8.78 -11.00
N GLN A 64 -17.98 9.15 -9.74
CA GLN A 64 -18.36 10.45 -9.18
C GLN A 64 -17.27 11.54 -9.35
N PHE A 65 -16.13 11.19 -9.94
CA PHE A 65 -14.98 12.07 -10.07
C PHE A 65 -14.44 12.08 -11.50
N CYS A 66 -14.12 13.27 -11.99
CA CYS A 66 -13.51 13.47 -13.30
C CYS A 66 -12.20 12.70 -13.42
N ALA A 67 -12.07 11.85 -14.44
CA ALA A 67 -10.85 11.10 -14.70
C ALA A 67 -9.61 12.00 -14.95
N GLY A 68 -9.83 13.22 -15.46
CA GLY A 68 -8.76 14.19 -15.76
C GLY A 68 -8.22 14.89 -14.52
N CYS A 69 -9.08 15.53 -13.72
CA CYS A 69 -8.67 16.35 -12.57
C CYS A 69 -9.00 15.78 -11.19
N ARG A 70 -9.67 14.62 -11.12
CA ARG A 70 -10.10 13.92 -9.89
C ARG A 70 -11.05 14.72 -9.00
N ASN A 71 -11.64 15.80 -9.52
CA ASN A 71 -12.66 16.56 -8.84
C ASN A 71 -14.06 16.13 -9.30
N GLY A 72 -15.06 16.31 -8.43
CA GLY A 72 -16.46 16.20 -8.79
C GLY A 72 -16.98 17.44 -9.55
N GLY A 73 -18.31 17.60 -9.61
CA GLY A 73 -18.99 18.75 -10.22
C GLY A 73 -19.87 18.34 -11.40
N THR A 74 -19.96 19.19 -12.43
CA THR A 74 -20.64 18.84 -13.69
C THR A 74 -19.77 17.88 -14.49
N LEU A 75 -20.26 16.65 -14.64
CA LEU A 75 -19.55 15.53 -15.25
C LEU A 75 -20.34 15.02 -16.44
N VAL A 76 -19.64 14.63 -17.50
CA VAL A 76 -20.20 13.94 -18.66
C VAL A 76 -19.69 12.51 -18.68
N GLU A 77 -20.60 11.57 -18.84
CA GLU A 77 -20.33 10.14 -18.76
C GLU A 77 -19.87 9.58 -20.11
N CYS A 78 -18.85 8.72 -20.07
CA CYS A 78 -18.41 8.00 -21.26
C CYS A 78 -19.37 6.85 -21.58
N ARG A 79 -19.82 6.78 -22.84
CA ARG A 79 -20.65 5.67 -23.33
C ARG A 79 -19.98 4.30 -23.12
N GLU A 80 -18.68 4.20 -23.38
CA GLU A 80 -17.98 2.91 -23.46
C GLU A 80 -17.44 2.41 -22.11
N CYS A 81 -17.15 3.30 -21.14
CA CYS A 81 -16.57 2.89 -19.86
C CYS A 81 -17.11 3.73 -18.68
N PRO A 82 -16.91 3.32 -17.42
CA PRO A 82 -17.43 4.06 -16.26
C PRO A 82 -16.76 5.43 -15.99
N LYS A 83 -15.88 5.90 -16.88
CA LYS A 83 -15.17 7.18 -16.70
C LYS A 83 -16.10 8.33 -17.00
N VAL A 84 -15.94 9.39 -16.21
CA VAL A 84 -16.60 10.67 -16.41
C VAL A 84 -15.55 11.77 -16.53
N VAL A 85 -15.89 12.87 -17.22
CA VAL A 85 -14.98 14.02 -17.41
C VAL A 85 -15.74 15.32 -17.18
N CYS A 86 -15.09 16.32 -16.57
CA CYS A 86 -15.68 17.63 -16.35
C CYS A 86 -15.33 18.63 -17.46
N ASN A 87 -16.12 19.69 -17.58
CA ASN A 87 -15.93 20.78 -18.53
C ASN A 87 -14.61 21.57 -18.35
N ARG A 88 -13.96 21.44 -17.19
CA ARG A 88 -12.62 22.02 -16.95
C ARG A 88 -11.51 21.21 -17.61
N CYS A 89 -11.75 19.93 -17.88
CA CYS A 89 -10.75 19.06 -18.50
C CYS A 89 -10.98 18.89 -19.99
N VAL A 90 -12.20 19.12 -20.48
CA VAL A 90 -12.60 18.93 -21.88
C VAL A 90 -13.60 20.01 -22.27
N THR A 91 -13.45 20.61 -23.46
CA THR A 91 -14.46 21.54 -23.98
C THR A 91 -15.76 20.81 -24.31
N PHE A 92 -16.88 21.29 -23.78
CA PHE A 92 -18.20 20.79 -24.15
C PHE A 92 -18.79 21.66 -25.27
N PRO A 93 -19.67 21.11 -26.12
CA PRO A 93 -20.50 21.93 -26.99
C PRO A 93 -21.36 22.89 -26.14
N GLU A 94 -21.66 24.08 -26.67
CA GLU A 94 -22.54 25.05 -25.98
C GLU A 94 -23.96 24.49 -25.79
N VAL A 95 -24.42 23.67 -26.74
CA VAL A 95 -25.70 22.97 -26.72
C VAL A 95 -25.42 21.48 -26.93
N MET A 96 -25.68 20.67 -25.91
CA MET A 96 -25.63 19.21 -26.05
C MET A 96 -26.96 18.70 -26.60
N ASP A 97 -26.90 18.00 -27.73
CA ASP A 97 -28.05 17.32 -28.31
C ASP A 97 -28.42 16.10 -27.44
N PRO A 98 -29.70 15.83 -27.16
CA PRO A 98 -30.12 14.71 -26.30
C PRO A 98 -29.62 13.33 -26.76
N ASP A 99 -29.40 13.11 -28.07
CA ASP A 99 -28.87 11.84 -28.60
C ASP A 99 -27.33 11.87 -28.76
N GLU A 100 -26.68 12.94 -28.31
CA GLU A 100 -25.23 13.03 -28.37
C GLU A 100 -24.58 12.09 -27.36
N THR A 101 -23.61 11.31 -27.84
CA THR A 101 -22.87 10.40 -26.98
C THR A 101 -21.44 10.90 -26.80
N PHE A 102 -20.95 10.83 -25.56
CA PHE A 102 -19.59 11.18 -25.21
C PHE A 102 -18.68 9.94 -25.13
N ILE A 103 -17.50 10.04 -25.71
CA ILE A 103 -16.43 9.04 -25.66
C ILE A 103 -15.22 9.68 -24.98
N CYS A 104 -14.81 9.15 -23.84
CA CYS A 104 -13.66 9.70 -23.11
C CYS A 104 -12.34 9.52 -23.88
N PRO A 105 -11.31 10.32 -23.58
CA PRO A 105 -10.04 10.25 -24.32
C PRO A 105 -9.41 8.85 -24.32
N PRO A 106 -9.34 8.10 -23.19
CA PRO A 106 -8.83 6.73 -23.22
C PRO A 106 -9.56 5.80 -24.19
N CYS A 107 -10.90 5.85 -24.24
CA CYS A 107 -11.66 5.01 -25.17
C CYS A 107 -11.41 5.43 -26.62
N HIS A 108 -11.43 6.74 -26.92
CA HIS A 108 -11.14 7.25 -28.26
C HIS A 108 -9.78 6.78 -28.79
N PHE A 109 -8.73 6.85 -27.96
CA PHE A 109 -7.39 6.43 -28.37
C PHE A 109 -7.20 4.90 -28.41
N GLN A 110 -8.05 4.13 -27.72
CA GLN A 110 -8.01 2.66 -27.74
C GLN A 110 -8.80 2.03 -28.92
N LEU A 111 -9.75 2.75 -29.52
CA LEU A 111 -10.55 2.27 -30.65
C LEU A 111 -9.74 2.00 -31.94
N GLY A 112 -8.46 2.41 -31.98
CA GLY A 112 -7.52 2.09 -33.06
C GLY A 112 -7.04 0.63 -33.09
N GLY A 113 -7.79 -0.30 -32.51
CA GLY A 113 -7.43 -1.71 -32.32
C GLY A 113 -6.96 -2.40 -33.60
N LYS A 114 -5.65 -2.35 -33.85
CA LYS A 114 -4.80 -3.26 -34.64
C LYS A 114 -3.42 -2.61 -34.72
N LYS A 115 -2.36 -3.42 -34.76
CA LYS A 115 -0.94 -3.03 -34.85
C LYS A 115 -0.56 -2.17 -36.07
N SER A 116 -1.51 -1.70 -36.86
CA SER A 116 -1.28 -0.71 -37.91
C SER A 116 -1.05 0.65 -37.24
N GLU A 117 0.02 1.31 -37.68
CA GLU A 117 0.57 2.61 -37.27
C GLU A 117 -0.34 3.53 -36.44
N PRO A 118 0.22 4.24 -35.43
CA PRO A 118 -0.53 5.20 -34.64
C PRO A 118 -1.06 6.31 -35.55
N ILE A 119 -2.29 6.17 -36.03
CA ILE A 119 -2.99 7.26 -36.68
C ILE A 119 -3.32 8.25 -35.56
N ILE A 120 -2.51 9.30 -35.44
CA ILE A 120 -2.78 10.44 -34.58
C ILE A 120 -4.01 11.14 -35.16
N LYS A 121 -5.20 10.67 -34.78
CA LYS A 121 -6.47 11.31 -35.14
C LYS A 121 -6.78 12.39 -34.10
N PRO A 122 -7.33 13.54 -34.52
CA PRO A 122 -7.89 14.50 -33.59
C PRO A 122 -8.90 13.80 -32.66
N TYR A 123 -8.99 14.28 -31.42
CA TYR A 123 -9.96 13.77 -30.47
C TYR A 123 -11.35 14.31 -30.80
N TYR A 124 -12.30 13.42 -31.08
CA TYR A 124 -13.71 13.76 -31.29
C TYR A 124 -14.50 13.11 -30.17
N GLY A 125 -14.61 13.82 -29.04
CA GLY A 125 -15.24 13.29 -27.84
C GLY A 125 -16.75 13.13 -27.96
N PHE A 126 -17.40 13.80 -28.91
CA PHE A 126 -18.84 13.86 -29.03
C PHE A 126 -19.28 13.42 -30.43
N SER A 127 -20.30 12.56 -30.52
CA SER A 127 -20.66 11.85 -31.75
C SER A 127 -21.19 12.74 -32.90
N LYS A 128 -21.72 13.92 -32.59
CA LYS A 128 -22.31 14.83 -33.60
C LYS A 128 -21.42 16.05 -33.90
N VAL A 129 -20.31 16.24 -33.17
CA VAL A 129 -19.44 17.40 -33.33
C VAL A 129 -18.45 17.20 -34.50
N THR A 130 -18.39 18.18 -35.39
CA THR A 130 -17.46 18.19 -36.54
C THR A 130 -16.09 18.78 -36.23
N LYS A 131 -15.95 19.50 -35.11
CA LYS A 131 -14.70 20.08 -34.62
C LYS A 131 -14.04 19.17 -33.58
N PRO A 132 -12.70 19.06 -33.58
CA PRO A 132 -12.00 18.35 -32.51
C PRO A 132 -12.31 18.92 -31.13
N THR A 133 -12.53 18.03 -30.17
CA THR A 133 -12.71 18.36 -28.77
C THR A 133 -11.36 18.69 -28.14
N LEU A 134 -11.24 19.84 -27.48
CA LEU A 134 -10.01 20.24 -26.82
C LEU A 134 -9.90 19.63 -25.43
N LEU A 135 -8.72 19.11 -25.09
CA LEU A 135 -8.37 18.71 -23.74
C LEU A 135 -7.79 19.93 -23.02
N LEU A 136 -8.52 20.47 -22.05
CA LEU A 136 -8.18 21.69 -21.30
C LEU A 136 -7.39 21.42 -20.01
N GLY A 137 -7.24 20.15 -19.63
CA GLY A 137 -6.54 19.77 -18.40
C GLY A 137 -5.10 20.29 -18.33
N GLY A 138 -4.62 20.58 -17.12
CA GLY A 138 -3.24 21.00 -16.85
C GLY A 138 -2.19 19.99 -17.34
N PRO A 139 -0.89 20.32 -17.27
CA PRO A 139 0.19 19.48 -17.80
C PRO A 139 -0.01 18.04 -17.35
N THR A 140 0.02 17.13 -18.32
CA THR A 140 -0.21 15.71 -18.14
C THR A 140 0.59 15.20 -16.96
N THR A 141 -0.08 14.94 -15.84
CA THR A 141 0.49 14.05 -14.84
C THR A 141 0.74 12.71 -15.53
N ARG A 142 1.66 11.88 -15.01
CA ARG A 142 1.88 10.50 -15.52
C ARG A 142 0.58 9.67 -15.61
N GLU A 143 -0.51 10.15 -15.00
CA GLU A 143 -1.76 9.45 -14.78
C GLU A 143 -2.96 10.20 -15.40
N ALA A 144 -2.82 10.68 -16.64
CA ALA A 144 -3.94 11.28 -17.35
C ALA A 144 -5.11 10.29 -17.48
N PHE A 145 -6.30 10.71 -17.06
CA PHE A 145 -7.55 9.96 -17.21
C PHE A 145 -7.61 8.62 -16.46
N ALA A 146 -7.06 8.57 -15.24
CA ALA A 146 -7.23 7.42 -14.36
C ALA A 146 -8.73 7.14 -14.11
N LEU A 147 -9.11 5.85 -14.02
CA LEU A 147 -10.41 5.49 -13.48
C LEU A 147 -10.51 6.04 -12.05
N CYS A 148 -11.69 6.50 -11.62
CA CYS A 148 -11.91 6.97 -10.25
C CYS A 148 -13.11 6.21 -9.67
N SER A 149 -12.90 4.91 -9.47
CA SER A 149 -13.88 3.98 -8.92
C SER A 149 -14.29 4.40 -7.52
N THR A 150 -15.54 4.12 -7.16
CA THR A 150 -16.11 4.46 -5.85
C THR A 150 -16.59 3.23 -5.07
N PRO A 151 -15.76 2.19 -4.85
CA PRO A 151 -16.19 0.97 -4.17
C PRO A 151 -16.58 1.20 -2.70
N THR A 152 -17.35 0.28 -2.12
CA THR A 152 -17.53 0.19 -0.66
C THR A 152 -16.34 -0.54 -0.03
N VAL A 153 -15.60 0.14 0.85
CA VAL A 153 -14.35 -0.39 1.44
C VAL A 153 -14.39 -0.34 2.97
N VAL A 154 -14.05 -1.45 3.62
CA VAL A 154 -13.75 -1.46 5.06
C VAL A 154 -12.24 -1.56 5.25
N VAL A 155 -11.66 -0.57 5.91
CA VAL A 155 -10.27 -0.57 6.37
C VAL A 155 -10.25 -1.14 7.78
N ILE A 156 -9.61 -2.30 7.95
CA ILE A 156 -9.50 -3.01 9.23
C ILE A 156 -8.08 -2.89 9.75
N SER A 157 -7.90 -2.32 10.93
CA SER A 157 -6.63 -2.32 11.67
C SER A 157 -6.65 -3.46 12.69
N LEU A 158 -5.87 -4.51 12.43
CA LEU A 158 -5.60 -5.62 13.35
C LEU A 158 -4.26 -5.37 14.05
N ARG A 159 -4.27 -4.64 15.17
CA ARG A 159 -3.04 -4.26 15.89
C ARG A 159 -2.91 -5.00 17.21
N LEU A 160 -1.71 -5.47 17.54
CA LEU A 160 -1.44 -5.97 18.89
C LEU A 160 -1.76 -4.84 19.89
N ALA A 161 -2.46 -5.15 20.98
CA ALA A 161 -3.02 -4.13 21.87
C ALA A 161 -1.96 -3.21 22.51
N SER A 162 -0.70 -3.66 22.61
CA SER A 162 0.42 -2.85 23.09
C SER A 162 0.99 -1.88 22.05
N VAL A 163 0.62 -2.02 20.78
CA VAL A 163 1.02 -1.08 19.73
C VAL A 163 0.12 0.15 19.81
N ASP A 164 0.77 1.31 19.92
CA ASP A 164 0.11 2.61 19.98
C ASP A 164 -0.77 2.82 18.73
N PRO A 165 -2.05 3.18 18.88
CA PRO A 165 -2.89 3.55 17.74
C PRO A 165 -2.41 4.82 17.02
N ASP A 166 -1.57 5.65 17.64
CA ASP A 166 -1.04 6.87 17.01
C ASP A 166 -0.02 6.53 15.93
N GLY A 167 -0.25 7.07 14.73
CA GLY A 167 0.56 6.77 13.55
C GLY A 167 0.23 5.44 12.87
N ASP A 168 -0.85 4.76 13.27
CA ASP A 168 -1.33 3.53 12.64
C ASP A 168 -1.52 3.71 11.12
N SER A 169 -0.79 2.89 10.36
CA SER A 169 -0.82 2.89 8.90
C SER A 169 -2.24 2.70 8.35
N ALA A 170 -3.08 1.86 8.97
CA ALA A 170 -4.45 1.64 8.52
C ALA A 170 -5.28 2.94 8.57
N ARG A 171 -5.15 3.69 9.67
CA ARG A 171 -5.80 4.99 9.84
C ARG A 171 -5.30 6.00 8.81
N THR A 172 -3.99 6.03 8.52
CA THR A 172 -3.44 6.93 7.49
C THR A 172 -3.96 6.59 6.09
N VAL A 173 -4.16 5.31 5.78
CA VAL A 173 -4.77 4.86 4.52
C VAL A 173 -6.23 5.26 4.45
N PHE A 174 -7.01 5.01 5.51
CA PHE A 174 -8.40 5.41 5.59
C PHE A 174 -8.60 6.88 5.28
N HIS A 175 -7.85 7.77 5.94
CA HIS A 175 -7.95 9.21 5.69
C HIS A 175 -7.52 9.61 4.28
N ASN A 176 -6.60 8.86 3.65
CA ASN A 176 -6.15 9.13 2.30
C ASN A 176 -7.18 8.73 1.23
N ILE A 177 -7.93 7.65 1.44
CA ILE A 177 -8.96 7.19 0.48
C ILE A 177 -10.35 7.77 0.75
N ALA A 178 -10.63 8.23 1.97
CA ALA A 178 -11.94 8.76 2.36
C ALA A 178 -12.47 9.91 1.50
N PRO A 179 -11.64 10.87 1.03
CA PRO A 179 -12.11 11.92 0.12
C PRO A 179 -12.68 11.39 -1.21
N TYR A 180 -12.22 10.21 -1.66
CA TYR A 180 -12.73 9.56 -2.87
C TYR A 180 -13.96 8.69 -2.60
N LEU A 181 -14.22 8.31 -1.34
CA LEU A 181 -15.24 7.34 -0.95
C LEU A 181 -16.18 7.92 0.12
N PRO A 182 -16.84 9.07 -0.13
CA PRO A 182 -17.69 9.71 0.86
C PRO A 182 -18.80 8.75 1.30
N LYS A 183 -18.86 8.44 2.60
CA LYS A 183 -19.79 7.47 3.23
C LYS A 183 -19.64 6.00 2.76
N ARG A 184 -18.75 5.71 1.81
CA ARG A 184 -18.47 4.38 1.24
C ARG A 184 -17.18 3.76 1.77
N VAL A 185 -16.46 4.44 2.66
CA VAL A 185 -15.36 3.85 3.42
C VAL A 185 -15.65 3.85 4.91
N LYS A 186 -15.26 2.77 5.59
CA LYS A 186 -15.36 2.64 7.05
C LYS A 186 -14.03 2.19 7.62
N TYR A 187 -13.67 2.73 8.78
CA TYR A 187 -12.50 2.33 9.54
C TYR A 187 -12.93 1.53 10.76
N ILE A 188 -12.29 0.38 10.98
CA ILE A 188 -12.54 -0.50 12.12
C ILE A 188 -11.19 -0.81 12.77
N ASP A 189 -11.04 -0.44 14.04
CA ASP A 189 -9.88 -0.77 14.86
C ASP A 189 -10.21 -2.01 15.72
N LEU A 190 -9.38 -3.03 15.63
CA LEU A 190 -9.51 -4.28 16.37
C LEU A 190 -8.19 -4.57 17.09
N PRO A 191 -7.94 -3.92 18.23
CA PRO A 191 -6.82 -4.28 19.09
C PRO A 191 -7.01 -5.72 19.60
N TRP A 192 -5.91 -6.46 19.69
CA TRP A 192 -5.97 -7.86 20.11
C TRP A 192 -4.91 -8.20 21.16
N ASP A 193 -5.26 -9.11 22.07
CA ASP A 193 -4.38 -9.70 23.06
C ASP A 193 -4.87 -11.12 23.37
N LEU A 194 -4.09 -12.12 22.98
CA LEU A 194 -4.43 -13.54 23.16
C LEU A 194 -3.71 -14.16 24.37
N GLY A 195 -3.14 -13.33 25.26
CA GLY A 195 -2.38 -13.79 26.42
C GLY A 195 -3.20 -14.50 27.50
N SER A 196 -4.51 -14.32 27.50
CA SER A 196 -5.43 -14.96 28.44
C SER A 196 -6.75 -15.37 27.77
N ASP A 197 -7.46 -16.32 28.38
CA ASP A 197 -8.81 -16.69 27.93
C ASP A 197 -9.78 -15.51 27.91
N LYS A 198 -9.64 -14.59 28.87
CA LYS A 198 -10.50 -13.41 28.98
C LYS A 198 -10.29 -12.47 27.79
N THR A 199 -9.05 -12.06 27.54
CA THR A 199 -8.71 -11.13 26.44
C THR A 199 -8.95 -11.76 25.08
N SER A 200 -8.72 -13.07 24.94
CA SER A 200 -9.04 -13.83 23.71
C SER A 200 -10.54 -13.83 23.42
N LYS A 201 -11.38 -14.09 24.43
CA LYS A 201 -12.85 -14.04 24.29
C LYS A 201 -13.35 -12.63 23.98
N GLU A 202 -12.73 -11.60 24.55
CA GLU A 202 -13.05 -10.21 24.26
C GLU A 202 -12.73 -9.85 22.80
N TYR A 203 -11.56 -10.25 22.29
CA TYR A 203 -11.23 -10.10 20.87
C TYR A 203 -12.27 -10.78 19.97
N LEU A 204 -12.57 -12.06 20.23
CA LEU A 204 -13.55 -12.81 19.43
C LEU A 204 -14.94 -12.18 19.47
N LYS A 205 -15.37 -11.67 20.62
CA LYS A 205 -16.63 -10.92 20.74
C LYS A 205 -16.64 -9.68 19.83
N ASN A 206 -15.53 -8.93 19.77
CA ASN A 206 -15.42 -7.76 18.88
C ASN A 206 -15.45 -8.16 17.40
N VAL A 207 -14.83 -9.30 17.05
CA VAL A 207 -14.94 -9.86 15.69
C VAL A 207 -16.37 -10.28 15.37
N ASP A 208 -17.09 -10.92 16.28
CA ASP A 208 -18.49 -11.31 16.07
C ASP A 208 -19.40 -10.09 15.88
N VAL A 209 -19.16 -9.00 16.61
CA VAL A 209 -19.85 -7.71 16.39
C VAL A 209 -19.58 -7.18 14.98
N LEU A 210 -18.33 -7.19 14.52
CA LEU A 210 -17.99 -6.79 13.15
C LEU A 210 -18.68 -7.69 12.11
N VAL A 211 -18.62 -9.01 12.28
CA VAL A 211 -19.26 -9.97 11.38
C VAL A 211 -20.77 -9.74 11.31
N ASN A 212 -21.44 -9.49 12.45
CA ASN A 212 -22.87 -9.20 12.44
C ASN A 212 -23.18 -7.89 11.71
N ARG A 213 -22.34 -6.85 11.85
CA ARG A 213 -22.49 -5.60 11.07
C ARG A 213 -22.34 -5.83 9.57
N LEU A 214 -21.43 -6.71 9.17
CA LEU A 214 -21.17 -7.08 7.77
C LEU A 214 -22.23 -8.00 7.15
N LYS A 215 -22.90 -8.83 7.96
CA LYS A 215 -23.99 -9.70 7.50
C LYS A 215 -25.34 -9.01 7.50
N ASN A 216 -25.68 -8.40 8.64
CA ASN A 216 -27.05 -8.01 8.95
C ASN A 216 -27.18 -6.51 9.31
N GLY A 217 -26.08 -5.80 9.47
CA GLY A 217 -26.06 -4.43 9.98
C GLY A 217 -25.76 -3.35 8.93
N ASP A 218 -25.15 -2.27 9.40
CA ASP A 218 -24.84 -1.07 8.63
C ASP A 218 -23.73 -1.25 7.59
N LEU A 219 -23.00 -2.39 7.64
CA LEU A 219 -21.92 -2.71 6.72
C LEU A 219 -22.29 -3.81 5.71
N LYS A 220 -23.57 -4.17 5.61
CA LYS A 220 -24.04 -5.29 4.79
C LYS A 220 -23.72 -5.21 3.29
N ASP A 221 -23.46 -4.01 2.77
CA ASP A 221 -23.14 -3.77 1.36
C ASP A 221 -21.62 -3.62 1.10
N TYR A 222 -20.79 -3.85 2.13
CA TYR A 222 -19.34 -3.78 2.02
C TYR A 222 -18.77 -5.16 1.70
N ARG A 223 -18.06 -5.28 0.57
CA ARG A 223 -17.42 -6.53 0.11
C ARG A 223 -15.94 -6.38 -0.21
N THR A 224 -15.37 -5.21 0.01
CA THR A 224 -13.94 -4.97 -0.21
C THR A 224 -13.26 -4.61 1.10
N PHE A 225 -12.21 -5.35 1.45
CA PHE A 225 -11.51 -5.21 2.73
C PHE A 225 -10.04 -4.82 2.53
N ALA A 226 -9.59 -3.78 3.23
CA ALA A 226 -8.19 -3.42 3.35
C ALA A 226 -7.71 -3.70 4.77
N VAL A 227 -7.05 -4.85 4.96
CA VAL A 227 -6.65 -5.33 6.28
C VAL A 227 -5.18 -5.00 6.52
N TYR A 228 -4.87 -4.39 7.65
CA TYR A 228 -3.52 -4.07 8.10
C TYR A 228 -3.27 -4.78 9.41
N LEU A 229 -2.28 -5.68 9.42
CA LEU A 229 -1.87 -6.39 10.62
C LEU A 229 -0.59 -5.77 11.17
N THR A 230 -0.67 -5.16 12.34
CA THR A 230 0.48 -4.51 12.99
C THR A 230 0.89 -5.29 14.23
N ASP A 231 2.09 -5.86 14.20
CA ASP A 231 2.61 -6.74 15.24
C ASP A 231 4.16 -6.72 15.26
N HIS A 232 4.75 -7.33 16.26
CA HIS A 232 6.15 -7.70 16.30
C HIS A 232 6.34 -9.17 15.94
N SER A 233 7.55 -9.52 15.49
CA SER A 233 7.93 -10.92 15.33
C SER A 233 9.22 -11.22 16.07
N ASP A 234 9.31 -12.43 16.60
CA ASP A 234 10.52 -12.99 17.20
C ASP A 234 11.61 -13.04 16.13
N SER A 235 12.75 -12.39 16.36
CA SER A 235 13.81 -12.25 15.36
C SER A 235 14.44 -13.58 14.93
N SER A 236 14.33 -14.62 15.76
CA SER A 236 14.96 -15.92 15.54
C SER A 236 14.00 -16.94 14.93
N ARG A 237 12.73 -16.94 15.38
CA ARG A 237 11.71 -17.90 14.96
C ARG A 237 10.75 -17.36 13.91
N GLY A 238 10.63 -16.04 13.79
CA GLY A 238 9.62 -15.39 12.95
C GLY A 238 8.19 -15.51 13.51
N ASP A 239 8.04 -16.04 14.73
CA ASP A 239 6.78 -16.16 15.46
C ASP A 239 6.16 -14.78 15.72
N LEU A 240 4.83 -14.70 15.66
CA LEU A 240 4.07 -13.48 15.95
C LEU A 240 3.81 -13.35 17.44
N HIS A 241 3.87 -12.13 17.97
CA HIS A 241 3.65 -11.88 19.39
C HIS A 241 2.16 -11.97 19.71
N PHE A 242 1.72 -13.01 20.41
CA PHE A 242 0.29 -13.19 20.63
C PHE A 242 -0.27 -12.37 21.82
N THR A 243 0.58 -11.69 22.57
CA THR A 243 0.19 -10.93 23.77
C THR A 243 1.08 -9.70 23.96
N VAL A 244 0.58 -8.76 24.76
CA VAL A 244 1.23 -7.48 25.01
C VAL A 244 2.60 -7.61 25.68
N ASN A 245 3.43 -6.58 25.53
CA ASN A 245 4.73 -6.47 26.20
C ASN A 245 5.72 -7.61 25.91
N GLY A 246 5.53 -8.34 24.80
CA GLY A 246 6.43 -9.44 24.41
C GLY A 246 6.43 -10.63 25.36
N GLN A 247 5.35 -10.84 26.11
CA GLN A 247 5.25 -11.94 27.08
C GLN A 247 5.05 -13.32 26.41
N GLY A 248 4.73 -13.36 25.12
CA GLY A 248 4.53 -14.59 24.38
C GLY A 248 4.54 -14.39 22.88
N ALA A 249 5.08 -15.38 22.17
CA ALA A 249 5.03 -15.48 20.72
C ALA A 249 4.67 -16.91 20.32
N ALA A 250 3.94 -17.04 19.21
CA ALA A 250 3.42 -18.29 18.69
C ALA A 250 3.60 -18.32 17.17
N THR A 251 3.46 -19.51 16.56
CA THR A 251 3.67 -19.62 15.12
C THR A 251 2.69 -18.73 14.36
N VAL A 252 3.11 -18.25 13.19
CA VAL A 252 2.28 -17.42 12.33
C VAL A 252 0.93 -18.11 12.06
N ALA A 253 0.94 -19.42 11.77
CA ALA A 253 -0.30 -20.16 11.56
C ALA A 253 -1.26 -20.14 12.78
N GLN A 254 -0.73 -20.25 14.00
CA GLN A 254 -1.53 -20.23 15.23
C GLN A 254 -2.15 -18.86 15.48
N VAL A 255 -1.37 -17.78 15.36
CA VAL A 255 -1.86 -16.41 15.55
C VAL A 255 -2.89 -16.06 14.47
N MET A 256 -2.58 -16.32 13.19
CA MET A 256 -3.48 -16.02 12.08
C MET A 256 -4.79 -16.82 12.17
N LYS A 257 -4.79 -18.06 12.69
CA LYS A 257 -6.02 -18.83 12.94
C LYS A 257 -6.94 -18.15 13.95
N ASN A 258 -6.38 -17.54 14.99
CA ASN A 258 -7.16 -16.86 16.02
C ASN A 258 -7.63 -15.47 15.55
N LEU A 259 -6.77 -14.73 14.83
CA LEU A 259 -7.12 -13.41 14.31
C LEU A 259 -8.17 -13.46 13.21
N PHE A 260 -8.16 -14.52 12.40
CA PHE A 260 -9.13 -14.74 11.32
C PHE A 260 -9.99 -15.98 11.63
N PRO A 261 -10.96 -15.88 12.57
CA PRO A 261 -11.88 -16.98 12.83
C PRO A 261 -12.70 -17.30 11.57
N ALA A 262 -13.32 -18.48 11.54
CA ALA A 262 -14.08 -18.96 10.38
C ALA A 262 -15.17 -17.96 9.96
N SER A 263 -15.87 -17.35 10.93
CA SER A 263 -16.93 -16.37 10.69
C SER A 263 -16.46 -15.15 9.90
N LEU A 264 -15.28 -14.61 10.21
CA LEU A 264 -14.67 -13.49 9.48
C LEU A 264 -14.09 -13.98 8.14
N THR A 265 -13.47 -15.15 8.13
CA THR A 265 -12.90 -15.76 6.92
C THR A 265 -13.96 -15.97 5.83
N ASP A 266 -15.16 -16.40 6.20
CA ASP A 266 -16.27 -16.59 5.26
C ASP A 266 -16.71 -15.26 4.62
N ILE A 267 -16.75 -14.18 5.40
CA ILE A 267 -17.03 -12.83 4.86
C ILE A 267 -15.94 -12.37 3.90
N LEU A 268 -14.67 -12.61 4.24
CA LEU A 268 -13.56 -12.26 3.36
C LEU A 268 -13.64 -13.03 2.04
N ARG A 269 -14.05 -14.31 2.03
CA ARG A 269 -14.19 -15.11 0.80
C ARG A 269 -15.22 -14.55 -0.18
N GLU A 270 -16.25 -13.85 0.30
CA GLU A 270 -17.24 -13.19 -0.56
C GLU A 270 -16.65 -11.98 -1.31
N GLY A 271 -15.54 -11.41 -0.81
CA GLY A 271 -14.87 -10.26 -1.40
C GLY A 271 -13.80 -10.64 -2.41
N SER A 272 -13.78 -9.99 -3.57
CA SER A 272 -12.83 -10.29 -4.66
C SER A 272 -11.57 -9.41 -4.68
N ARG A 273 -11.58 -8.29 -3.94
CA ARG A 273 -10.52 -7.26 -3.99
C ARG A 273 -9.85 -7.02 -2.64
N ASN A 274 -9.91 -7.99 -1.75
CA ASN A 274 -9.38 -7.85 -0.41
C ASN A 274 -7.86 -7.80 -0.41
N THR A 275 -7.29 -7.05 0.52
CA THR A 275 -5.85 -6.90 0.65
C THR A 275 -5.43 -7.10 2.09
N LEU A 276 -4.27 -7.71 2.30
CA LEU A 276 -3.64 -7.81 3.61
C LEU A 276 -2.24 -7.20 3.55
N THR A 277 -1.96 -6.27 4.45
CA THR A 277 -0.61 -5.72 4.66
C THR A 277 -0.11 -6.10 6.04
N MET A 278 0.99 -6.85 6.11
CA MET A 278 1.65 -7.25 7.35
C MET A 278 2.75 -6.25 7.71
N LEU A 279 2.45 -5.40 8.69
CA LEU A 279 3.33 -4.39 9.27
C LEU A 279 4.07 -5.01 10.47
N VAL A 280 4.87 -6.02 10.16
CA VAL A 280 5.61 -6.84 11.12
C VAL A 280 7.10 -6.80 10.79
N CYS A 281 7.95 -7.02 11.79
CA CYS A 281 9.38 -7.21 11.59
C CYS A 281 9.68 -8.32 10.57
N GLY A 282 10.75 -8.13 9.79
CA GLY A 282 11.06 -8.92 8.60
C GLY A 282 11.41 -10.39 8.86
N ALA A 283 11.58 -10.79 10.12
CA ALA A 283 11.75 -12.19 10.51
C ALA A 283 10.63 -13.09 9.98
N ILE A 284 9.42 -12.54 9.86
CA ILE A 284 8.25 -13.26 9.34
C ILE A 284 8.45 -13.71 7.87
N ILE A 285 9.29 -13.01 7.11
CA ILE A 285 9.65 -13.38 5.73
C ILE A 285 11.04 -14.02 5.66
N SER A 286 12.00 -13.64 6.49
CA SER A 286 13.36 -14.17 6.40
C SER A 286 13.52 -15.55 7.03
N VAL A 287 12.71 -15.90 8.03
CA VAL A 287 12.69 -17.23 8.64
C VAL A 287 11.82 -18.17 7.80
N LYS A 288 12.35 -19.37 7.50
CA LYS A 288 11.75 -20.30 6.54
C LYS A 288 10.38 -20.79 7.00
N GLU A 289 10.28 -21.21 8.25
CA GLU A 289 9.07 -21.77 8.86
C GLU A 289 7.94 -20.71 8.91
N ALA A 290 8.24 -19.51 9.39
CA ALA A 290 7.31 -18.38 9.39
C ALA A 290 6.85 -18.02 7.96
N TYR A 291 7.77 -18.01 6.99
CA TYR A 291 7.43 -17.75 5.59
C TYR A 291 6.49 -18.82 5.01
N VAL A 292 6.71 -20.10 5.32
CA VAL A 292 5.82 -21.19 4.90
C VAL A 292 4.41 -20.97 5.43
N ASP A 293 4.28 -20.59 6.71
CA ASP A 293 2.99 -20.30 7.32
C ASP A 293 2.27 -19.10 6.67
N ILE A 294 2.97 -17.99 6.40
CA ILE A 294 2.35 -16.85 5.68
C ILE A 294 1.94 -17.27 4.28
N LYS A 295 2.80 -18.00 3.55
CA LYS A 295 2.50 -18.44 2.19
C LYS A 295 1.28 -19.35 2.18
N ALA A 296 1.21 -20.31 3.10
CA ALA A 296 0.05 -21.18 3.27
C ALA A 296 -1.22 -20.39 3.62
N PHE A 297 -1.09 -19.31 4.40
CA PHE A 297 -2.22 -18.42 4.67
C PHE A 297 -2.64 -17.62 3.44
N ALA A 298 -1.70 -17.05 2.67
CA ALA A 298 -1.98 -16.33 1.42
C ALA A 298 -2.64 -17.24 0.37
N ASP A 299 -2.23 -18.51 0.31
CA ASP A 299 -2.78 -19.51 -0.61
C ASP A 299 -4.22 -19.93 -0.30
N ARG A 300 -4.78 -19.51 0.82
CA ARG A 300 -6.22 -19.66 1.11
C ARG A 300 -7.10 -18.81 0.20
N GLY A 301 -6.53 -17.85 -0.54
CA GLY A 301 -7.28 -17.02 -1.50
C GLY A 301 -8.22 -15.99 -0.86
N LEU A 302 -7.99 -15.63 0.40
CA LEU A 302 -8.81 -14.63 1.12
C LEU A 302 -8.53 -13.19 0.68
N PHE A 303 -7.35 -12.98 0.09
CA PHE A 303 -6.83 -11.68 -0.31
C PHE A 303 -6.28 -11.78 -1.74
N SER A 304 -6.54 -10.76 -2.57
CA SER A 304 -5.92 -10.62 -3.89
C SER A 304 -4.40 -10.53 -3.78
N TRP A 305 -3.90 -10.04 -2.64
CA TRP A 305 -2.51 -10.07 -2.28
C TRP A 305 -2.26 -9.91 -0.77
N VAL A 306 -1.11 -10.44 -0.33
CA VAL A 306 -0.51 -10.21 0.98
C VAL A 306 0.82 -9.47 0.80
N MET A 307 0.93 -8.28 1.36
CA MET A 307 2.15 -7.46 1.36
C MET A 307 2.88 -7.63 2.70
N ALA A 308 4.19 -7.84 2.66
CA ALA A 308 5.05 -7.90 3.84
C ALA A 308 6.39 -7.20 3.58
N PHE A 309 7.18 -6.97 4.62
CA PHE A 309 8.42 -6.20 4.55
C PHE A 309 9.62 -6.99 5.04
N GLY A 310 10.79 -6.79 4.44
CA GLY A 310 12.01 -7.54 4.75
C GLY A 310 12.85 -6.98 5.90
N GLN A 311 12.55 -5.78 6.41
CA GLN A 311 13.39 -5.10 7.38
C GLN A 311 13.27 -5.71 8.79
N ALA A 312 14.41 -6.10 9.39
CA ALA A 312 14.45 -6.77 10.69
C ALA A 312 13.80 -5.95 11.82
N HIS A 313 13.99 -4.63 11.83
CA HIS A 313 13.36 -3.69 12.76
C HIS A 313 12.47 -2.73 11.98
N MET A 314 11.34 -3.27 11.52
CA MET A 314 10.43 -2.53 10.68
C MET A 314 9.85 -1.32 11.42
N GLN A 315 9.86 -0.16 10.76
CA GLN A 315 9.21 1.07 11.23
C GLN A 315 8.00 1.34 10.32
N PRO A 316 6.76 0.98 10.74
CA PRO A 316 5.57 1.09 9.89
C PRO A 316 5.34 2.49 9.33
N CYS A 317 5.67 3.54 10.08
CA CYS A 317 5.51 4.92 9.63
C CYS A 317 6.29 5.24 8.34
N LEU A 318 7.41 4.55 8.08
CA LEU A 318 8.21 4.74 6.87
C LEU A 318 7.55 4.15 5.62
N THR A 319 6.55 3.27 5.75
CA THR A 319 5.80 2.73 4.60
C THR A 319 4.49 3.44 4.32
N ASN A 320 4.01 4.31 5.22
CA ASN A 320 2.73 5.00 5.07
C ASN A 320 2.55 5.66 3.69
N PRO A 321 3.55 6.40 3.12
CA PRO A 321 3.39 6.99 1.80
C PRO A 321 3.13 5.95 0.70
N LEU A 322 3.85 4.81 0.73
CA LEU A 322 3.62 3.71 -0.22
C LEU A 322 2.23 3.11 -0.04
N LEU A 323 1.81 2.84 1.20
CA LEU A 323 0.51 2.21 1.49
C LEU A 323 -0.66 3.11 1.09
N GLN A 324 -0.55 4.42 1.32
CA GLN A 324 -1.53 5.41 0.89
C GLN A 324 -1.71 5.39 -0.63
N SER A 325 -0.61 5.50 -1.38
CA SER A 325 -0.67 5.48 -2.84
C SER A 325 -1.02 4.13 -3.44
N ALA A 326 -0.58 3.03 -2.83
CA ALA A 326 -0.97 1.67 -3.22
C ALA A 326 -2.48 1.46 -3.07
N SER A 327 -3.07 1.99 -1.99
CA SER A 327 -4.51 1.90 -1.72
C SER A 327 -5.33 2.72 -2.71
N VAL A 328 -4.88 3.95 -3.03
CA VAL A 328 -5.52 4.76 -4.07
C VAL A 328 -5.40 4.08 -5.44
N SER A 329 -4.21 3.57 -5.78
CA SER A 329 -4.00 2.83 -7.02
C SER A 329 -4.93 1.62 -7.12
N TRP A 330 -5.03 0.84 -6.04
CA TRP A 330 -5.78 -0.40 -6.02
C TRP A 330 -7.30 -0.21 -5.97
N PHE A 331 -7.81 0.60 -5.04
CA PHE A 331 -9.25 0.74 -4.79
C PHE A 331 -9.90 1.82 -5.67
N ILE A 332 -9.21 2.93 -5.93
CA ILE A 332 -9.78 4.06 -6.67
C ILE A 332 -9.44 3.94 -8.15
N HIS A 333 -8.17 3.70 -8.47
CA HIS A 333 -7.73 3.69 -9.86
C HIS A 333 -7.82 2.33 -10.55
N GLU A 334 -8.16 1.28 -9.80
CA GLU A 334 -8.19 -0.12 -10.25
C GLU A 334 -6.91 -0.57 -10.97
N ARG A 335 -5.77 -0.07 -10.52
CA ARG A 335 -4.45 -0.41 -11.02
C ARG A 335 -3.71 -1.29 -10.00
N PRO A 336 -2.84 -2.20 -10.47
CA PRO A 336 -1.98 -2.97 -9.57
C PRO A 336 -1.20 -2.05 -8.62
N TRP A 337 -1.08 -2.43 -7.35
CA TRP A 337 -0.40 -1.62 -6.33
C TRP A 337 1.05 -1.29 -6.72
N HIS A 338 1.74 -2.21 -7.42
CA HIS A 338 3.14 -2.02 -7.81
C HIS A 338 3.32 -0.93 -8.89
N ALA A 339 2.23 -0.37 -9.43
CA ALA A 339 2.28 0.74 -10.37
C ALA A 339 2.80 2.03 -9.73
N VAL A 340 2.75 2.14 -8.40
CA VAL A 340 3.20 3.34 -7.68
C VAL A 340 4.61 3.23 -7.12
N LEU A 341 5.26 2.05 -7.22
CA LEU A 341 6.56 1.79 -6.60
C LEU A 341 7.63 2.83 -6.99
N ASP A 342 7.68 3.22 -8.25
CA ASP A 342 8.69 4.15 -8.80
C ASP A 342 8.76 5.49 -8.03
N ASP A 343 7.69 5.88 -7.33
CA ASP A 343 7.62 7.11 -6.54
C ASP A 343 8.07 6.94 -5.07
N PHE A 344 8.35 5.71 -4.62
CA PHE A 344 8.64 5.36 -3.21
C PHE A 344 10.03 4.83 -2.95
N GLN A 345 11.03 5.44 -3.57
CA GLN A 345 12.43 5.06 -3.47
C GLN A 345 12.95 4.97 -2.02
N ALA A 346 12.49 5.87 -1.15
CA ALA A 346 12.86 5.89 0.27
C ALA A 346 12.41 4.62 1.01
N VAL A 347 11.24 4.07 0.65
CA VAL A 347 10.75 2.80 1.21
C VAL A 347 11.67 1.67 0.78
N GLY A 348 11.99 1.57 -0.51
CA GLY A 348 12.88 0.53 -1.01
C GLY A 348 14.32 0.63 -0.50
N ALA A 349 14.77 1.83 -0.12
CA ALA A 349 16.05 2.01 0.57
C ALA A 349 16.02 1.54 2.03
N HIS A 350 14.85 1.55 2.67
CA HIS A 350 14.64 1.12 4.05
C HIS A 350 14.33 -0.38 4.15
N THR A 351 13.50 -0.91 3.27
CA THR A 351 13.01 -2.28 3.31
C THR A 351 12.74 -2.82 1.91
N ASP A 352 12.90 -4.13 1.75
CA ASP A 352 12.30 -4.82 0.62
C ASP A 352 10.78 -4.96 0.86
N VAL A 353 10.01 -5.06 -0.24
CA VAL A 353 8.58 -5.32 -0.22
C VAL A 353 8.32 -6.71 -0.81
N TYR A 354 7.66 -7.58 -0.08
CA TYR A 354 7.29 -8.92 -0.52
C TYR A 354 5.81 -8.98 -0.84
N MET A 355 5.49 -9.67 -1.93
CA MET A 355 4.14 -9.83 -2.44
C MET A 355 3.83 -11.31 -2.56
N LEU A 356 2.87 -11.80 -1.79
CA LEU A 356 2.40 -13.17 -1.82
C LEU A 356 0.98 -13.18 -2.40
N GLN A 357 0.75 -14.02 -3.40
CA GLN A 357 -0.54 -14.19 -4.06
C GLN A 357 -0.85 -15.68 -4.16
N GLN A 358 -2.14 -16.02 -4.19
CA GLN A 358 -2.60 -17.40 -4.19
C GLN A 358 -2.08 -18.15 -5.41
N GLY A 359 -1.41 -19.29 -5.18
CA GLY A 359 -0.90 -20.16 -6.26
C GLY A 359 0.27 -19.57 -7.05
N GLU A 360 0.72 -18.35 -6.71
CA GLU A 360 1.84 -17.70 -7.37
C GLU A 360 3.11 -17.78 -6.52
N LYS A 361 4.25 -17.54 -7.17
CA LYS A 361 5.53 -17.39 -6.48
C LYS A 361 5.57 -16.05 -5.78
N THR A 362 6.11 -16.01 -4.58
CA THR A 362 6.34 -14.76 -3.86
C THR A 362 7.29 -13.87 -4.65
N VAL A 363 6.88 -12.63 -4.91
CA VAL A 363 7.71 -11.63 -5.59
C VAL A 363 8.32 -10.71 -4.54
N ARG A 364 9.63 -10.55 -4.56
CA ARG A 364 10.35 -9.56 -3.76
C ARG A 364 10.68 -8.36 -4.63
N TYR A 365 10.28 -7.18 -4.19
CA TYR A 365 10.62 -5.89 -4.78
C TYR A 365 11.68 -5.21 -3.93
N LYS A 366 12.73 -4.73 -4.59
CA LYS A 366 13.86 -4.07 -3.95
C LYS A 366 14.21 -2.80 -4.71
N ALA A 367 14.44 -1.70 -4.00
CA ALA A 367 15.06 -0.51 -4.56
C ALA A 367 16.48 -0.34 -3.99
N TRP A 368 17.32 0.34 -4.76
CA TRP A 368 18.67 0.67 -4.30
C TRP A 368 18.73 2.15 -3.92
N GLY A 369 19.07 2.42 -2.66
CA GLY A 369 19.20 3.78 -2.15
C GLY A 369 20.39 4.55 -2.74
N LYS A 370 21.30 3.87 -3.44
CA LYS A 370 22.42 4.48 -4.16
C LYS A 370 22.49 3.94 -5.59
N PRO A 371 22.96 4.73 -6.56
CA PRO A 371 23.26 4.23 -7.90
C PRO A 371 24.19 3.02 -7.83
N VAL A 372 23.91 2.03 -8.65
CA VAL A 372 24.72 0.81 -8.77
C VAL A 372 24.97 0.50 -10.25
N ASP A 373 26.17 0.03 -10.56
CA ASP A 373 26.47 -0.44 -11.91
C ASP A 373 25.88 -1.86 -12.03
N ILE A 374 24.91 -2.07 -12.93
CA ILE A 374 24.30 -3.39 -13.13
C ILE A 374 24.85 -4.03 -14.40
N GLN A 375 25.37 -5.24 -14.24
CA GLN A 375 25.74 -6.08 -15.37
C GLN A 375 24.51 -6.84 -15.84
N TRP A 376 24.22 -6.69 -17.13
CA TRP A 376 23.06 -7.30 -17.78
C TRP A 376 23.50 -8.37 -18.77
N GLU A 377 22.84 -9.53 -18.71
CA GLU A 377 23.00 -10.57 -19.72
C GLU A 377 21.67 -10.79 -20.44
N LYS A 378 21.74 -10.89 -21.78
CA LYS A 378 20.60 -11.35 -22.57
C LYS A 378 20.43 -12.85 -22.36
N SER A 379 19.31 -13.26 -21.78
CA SER A 379 18.96 -14.67 -21.67
C SER A 379 18.81 -15.27 -23.07
N LYS A 380 19.65 -16.27 -23.39
CA LYS A 380 19.61 -17.00 -24.66
C LYS A 380 18.25 -17.65 -24.93
N LYS A 381 17.55 -18.10 -23.86
CA LYS A 381 16.27 -18.81 -23.98
C LYS A 381 15.08 -17.88 -24.24
N ASN A 382 15.08 -16.68 -23.64
CA ASN A 382 13.84 -15.88 -23.53
C ASN A 382 13.97 -14.48 -24.16
N LYS A 383 15.15 -14.11 -24.68
CA LYS A 383 15.52 -12.74 -25.11
C LYS A 383 15.32 -11.65 -24.04
N LYS A 384 14.99 -12.02 -22.80
CA LYS A 384 14.86 -11.10 -21.67
C LYS A 384 16.25 -10.70 -21.17
N ILE A 385 16.41 -9.42 -20.86
CA ILE A 385 17.60 -8.87 -20.24
C ILE A 385 17.49 -9.15 -18.73
N GLN A 386 18.47 -9.82 -18.15
CA GLN A 386 18.51 -10.18 -16.73
C GLN A 386 19.74 -9.59 -16.06
N ALA A 387 19.59 -9.06 -14.86
CA ALA A 387 20.72 -8.59 -14.08
C ALA A 387 21.50 -9.80 -13.52
N THR A 388 22.81 -9.87 -13.78
CA THR A 388 23.67 -10.97 -13.31
C THR A 388 24.65 -10.54 -12.24
N ALA A 389 24.97 -9.26 -12.15
CA ALA A 389 25.73 -8.70 -11.04
C ALA A 389 25.37 -7.24 -10.78
N ILE A 390 25.57 -6.82 -9.54
CA ILE A 390 25.47 -5.43 -9.09
C ILE A 390 26.82 -5.03 -8.54
N THR A 391 27.35 -3.91 -9.01
CA THR A 391 28.62 -3.38 -8.57
C THR A 391 28.40 -2.07 -7.83
N HIS A 392 28.78 -2.04 -6.55
CA HIS A 392 28.84 -0.81 -5.78
C HIS A 392 30.25 -0.23 -5.92
N ARG A 393 30.33 1.05 -6.27
CA ARG A 393 31.59 1.78 -6.32
C ARG A 393 31.68 2.78 -5.18
N CYS A 394 32.74 2.72 -4.38
CA CYS A 394 33.00 3.74 -3.38
C CYS A 394 33.37 5.05 -4.06
N GLY A 395 32.61 6.12 -3.84
CA GLY A 395 32.89 7.43 -4.44
C GLY A 395 34.24 8.04 -4.04
N HIS A 396 34.81 7.63 -2.89
CA HIS A 396 36.08 8.16 -2.39
C HIS A 396 37.30 7.37 -2.91
N CYS A 397 37.33 6.05 -2.71
CA CYS A 397 38.49 5.22 -3.04
C CYS A 397 38.34 4.41 -4.34
N GLN A 398 37.21 4.54 -5.05
CA GLN A 398 36.89 3.85 -6.30
C GLN A 398 36.89 2.30 -6.23
N ARG A 399 37.06 1.70 -5.05
CA ARG A 399 36.94 0.24 -4.86
C ARG A 399 35.53 -0.21 -5.26
N GLN A 400 35.50 -1.35 -5.97
CA GLN A 400 34.28 -1.97 -6.46
C GLN A 400 33.95 -3.21 -5.63
N LEU A 401 32.69 -3.33 -5.24
CA LEU A 401 32.14 -4.49 -4.59
C LEU A 401 31.09 -5.09 -5.52
N VAL A 402 31.39 -6.26 -6.08
CA VAL A 402 30.56 -6.95 -7.07
C VAL A 402 29.75 -8.05 -6.39
N TYR A 403 28.44 -7.87 -6.35
CA TYR A 403 27.48 -8.86 -5.90
C TYR A 403 26.93 -9.61 -7.11
N ARG A 404 27.34 -10.86 -7.29
CA ARG A 404 26.72 -11.72 -8.30
C ARG A 404 25.31 -12.10 -7.86
N LEU A 405 24.33 -11.75 -8.68
CA LEU A 405 22.94 -12.07 -8.41
C LEU A 405 22.68 -13.52 -8.79
N LYS A 406 22.03 -14.27 -7.90
CA LYS A 406 21.49 -15.58 -8.27
C LYS A 406 20.35 -15.33 -9.27
N LYS A 407 20.54 -15.78 -10.51
CA LYS A 407 19.67 -15.63 -11.69
C LYS A 407 18.19 -15.37 -11.33
N SER A 408 17.67 -14.15 -11.49
CA SER A 408 16.22 -13.86 -11.73
C SER A 408 15.80 -12.39 -11.59
N PHE A 409 16.67 -11.44 -11.22
CA PHE A 409 16.24 -10.03 -11.08
C PHE A 409 15.76 -9.43 -12.42
N VAL A 410 14.55 -8.88 -12.39
CA VAL A 410 13.90 -8.17 -13.48
C VAL A 410 13.74 -6.70 -13.08
N LYS A 411 14.11 -5.76 -13.95
CA LYS A 411 13.86 -4.33 -13.73
C LYS A 411 12.35 -4.07 -13.81
N HIS A 412 11.79 -3.45 -12.78
CA HIS A 412 10.37 -3.10 -12.72
C HIS A 412 10.12 -1.67 -13.20
N SER A 413 11.02 -0.75 -12.86
CA SER A 413 10.92 0.68 -13.19
C SER A 413 11.11 0.97 -14.68
N LYS A 414 10.41 2.00 -15.18
CA LYS A 414 10.58 2.47 -16.57
C LYS A 414 11.88 3.27 -16.71
N GLY A 415 12.75 2.90 -17.64
CA GLY A 415 14.01 3.62 -17.90
C GLY A 415 14.95 2.85 -18.82
N ARG A 416 16.08 3.46 -19.21
CA ARG A 416 17.13 2.75 -19.97
C ARG A 416 17.65 1.59 -19.13
N THR A 417 17.85 0.42 -19.73
CA THR A 417 18.30 -0.77 -19.00
C THR A 417 19.77 -0.66 -18.58
N GLU A 418 20.57 0.13 -19.27
CA GLU A 418 22.04 0.15 -19.13
C GLU A 418 22.54 0.73 -17.79
N PHE A 419 21.73 1.52 -17.09
CA PHE A 419 22.09 2.15 -15.82
C PHE A 419 20.98 1.97 -14.79
N ALA A 420 21.36 1.63 -13.56
CA ALA A 420 20.45 1.71 -12.44
C ALA A 420 20.46 3.12 -11.87
N GLY A 421 19.46 3.92 -12.27
CA GLY A 421 19.20 5.19 -11.61
C GLY A 421 18.97 4.99 -10.11
N GLN A 422 19.24 6.04 -9.33
CA GLN A 422 18.87 6.05 -7.92
C GLN A 422 17.37 5.79 -7.77
N GLY A 423 17.03 4.81 -6.94
CA GLY A 423 15.65 4.45 -6.60
C GLY A 423 14.86 3.73 -7.68
N GLU A 424 15.54 3.12 -8.65
CA GLU A 424 14.90 2.11 -9.49
C GLU A 424 14.52 0.86 -8.70
N TRP A 425 13.33 0.33 -9.00
CA TRP A 425 12.84 -0.92 -8.44
C TRP A 425 13.16 -2.13 -9.31
N TYR A 426 13.48 -3.22 -8.64
CA TYR A 426 13.79 -4.52 -9.19
C TYR A 426 12.93 -5.57 -8.51
N SER A 427 12.51 -6.59 -9.25
CA SER A 427 11.78 -7.72 -8.71
C SER A 427 12.49 -9.04 -8.94
N GLU A 428 12.38 -9.96 -8.00
CA GLU A 428 12.80 -11.35 -8.14
C GLU A 428 11.73 -12.29 -7.56
N ASN A 429 11.62 -13.49 -8.11
CA ASN A 429 10.84 -14.54 -7.46
C ASN A 429 11.66 -15.07 -6.29
N LYS A 430 11.10 -15.03 -5.08
CA LYS A 430 11.73 -15.64 -3.91
C LYS A 430 11.84 -17.15 -4.16
N ALA A 431 13.05 -17.68 -4.01
CA ALA A 431 13.26 -19.11 -4.08
C ALA A 431 12.55 -19.80 -2.90
N GLU A 432 11.78 -20.84 -3.19
CA GLU A 432 11.29 -21.81 -2.22
C GLU A 432 12.50 -22.67 -1.82
N ASN A 433 13.28 -22.21 -0.85
CA ASN A 433 14.42 -22.95 -0.30
C ASN A 433 13.96 -23.92 0.78
#